data_AF-A0A962ZVX0-F1
#
_entry.id   AF-A0A962ZVX0-F1
#
_cell.length_a   1.000
_cell.length_b   1.000
_cell.length_c   1.000
_cell.angle_alpha   90.00
_cell.angle_beta   90.00
_cell.angle_gamma   90.00
#
_symmetry.space_group_name_H-M   'P 1'
#
loop_
_entity.id
_entity.type
_entity.pdbx_description
1 polymer ?
#
loop_
_entity_poly.entity_id
_entity_poly.type
_entity_poly.pdbx_seq_one_letter_code
_entity_poly.pdbx_strand_id
1 'polypeptide(L)'
;MATVAALQFASGTDVQDNLSTCLRMIDRAAGQGPQLMVLPEFCNHISWYDDAGHAWEVSLDLRGPFLKAIAGRAARHRCYICINVSLRRRAGALTISSLLFDPAGELVSIADKQTLMGHENTWFIRAAGCSDVVATPFGRIAMFPCRDGVTFETPRGLALRGAQLFCDSLNSFALDEASLHVPARAPENKVFLVAANKVGPLIPEHLLEAVSAQTHIPLRFLQGAGESQVVAPDGEVLARAPAVGEAVLCADIELAQADDKRRPDGTRIFAVRRPELYGPIVRAPQGETCGPAATAVTVACLCPVAQDEAALAELAALVAGLPADTVLAVLPELFCYGPGPGADLKAAAGLGARAISALQAACAGREQLALCTSLVVPAPGGFSLATVLVDCEGVRGLQRQLHHCERHAWSLPGDDLKTLELPWGRLALFAGDDLTHPELAKVAALEGAHAIAAPLALQEAWEERYGLRSRSAENRL
;
A
#
# COMPACT_ATOMS: atom_id res chain seq x y z
N MET A 1 -16.84 -20.35 3.74
CA MET A 1 -17.35 -19.00 3.41
C MET A 1 -17.78 -18.30 4.69
N ALA A 2 -17.51 -17.00 4.80
CA ALA A 2 -17.95 -16.13 5.88
C ALA A 2 -18.49 -14.84 5.27
N THR A 3 -19.59 -14.30 5.80
CA THR A 3 -20.12 -13.00 5.43
C THR A 3 -19.51 -11.94 6.34
N VAL A 4 -18.93 -10.90 5.77
CA VAL A 4 -18.33 -9.78 6.50
C VAL A 4 -19.03 -8.48 6.15
N ALA A 5 -19.05 -7.53 7.08
CA ALA A 5 -19.68 -6.24 6.87
C ALA A 5 -18.78 -5.06 7.22
N ALA A 6 -18.76 -4.05 6.35
CA ALA A 6 -18.24 -2.72 6.65
C ALA A 6 -19.41 -1.77 6.92
N LEU A 7 -19.35 -1.04 8.04
CA LEU A 7 -20.36 -0.07 8.43
C LEU A 7 -19.82 1.33 8.19
N GLN A 8 -20.58 2.15 7.45
CA GLN A 8 -20.22 3.51 7.10
C GLN A 8 -21.21 4.48 7.74
N PHE A 9 -20.73 5.38 8.59
CA PHE A 9 -21.54 6.42 9.21
C PHE A 9 -20.68 7.57 9.75
N ALA A 10 -21.32 8.66 10.13
CA ALA A 10 -20.68 9.80 10.79
C ALA A 10 -20.72 9.65 12.31
N SER A 11 -19.74 10.22 13.01
CA SER A 11 -19.81 10.47 14.46
C SER A 11 -19.77 11.97 14.70
N GLY A 12 -20.45 12.46 15.74
CA GLY A 12 -20.39 13.85 16.20
C GLY A 12 -19.61 14.01 17.51
N THR A 13 -19.94 15.07 18.25
CA THR A 13 -19.34 15.41 19.56
C THR A 13 -20.10 14.83 20.75
N ASP A 14 -21.32 14.30 20.56
CA ASP A 14 -22.09 13.69 21.64
C ASP A 14 -21.83 12.17 21.69
N VAL A 15 -21.27 11.69 22.79
CA VAL A 15 -20.89 10.28 22.97
C VAL A 15 -22.10 9.33 23.01
N GLN A 16 -23.25 9.79 23.51
CA GLN A 16 -24.46 8.95 23.61
C GLN A 16 -25.19 8.84 22.27
N ASP A 17 -25.24 9.93 21.49
CA ASP A 17 -25.78 9.90 20.13
C ASP A 17 -24.91 9.01 19.22
N ASN A 18 -23.60 9.10 19.38
CA ASN A 18 -22.64 8.24 18.70
C ASN A 18 -22.83 6.75 19.05
N LEU A 19 -23.04 6.44 20.34
CA LEU A 19 -23.38 5.07 20.77
C LEU A 19 -24.67 4.59 20.10
N SER A 20 -25.71 5.41 20.13
CA SER A 20 -27.01 5.10 19.53
C SER A 20 -26.89 4.80 18.03
N THR A 21 -26.04 5.57 17.34
CA THR A 21 -25.70 5.34 15.92
C THR A 21 -24.96 4.02 15.71
N CYS A 22 -23.94 3.73 16.52
CA CYS A 22 -23.21 2.46 16.45
C CYS A 22 -24.17 1.26 16.61
N LEU A 23 -25.00 1.27 17.65
CA LEU A 23 -25.94 0.19 17.95
C LEU A 23 -26.97 0.02 16.82
N ARG A 24 -27.51 1.11 16.29
CA ARG A 24 -28.46 1.09 15.16
C ARG A 24 -27.82 0.51 13.90
N MET A 25 -26.58 0.90 13.59
CA MET A 25 -25.87 0.41 12.40
C MET A 25 -25.48 -1.06 12.53
N ILE A 26 -25.08 -1.51 13.73
CA ILE A 26 -24.85 -2.93 14.05
C ILE A 26 -26.16 -3.72 13.90
N ASP A 27 -27.27 -3.24 14.46
CA ASP A 27 -28.58 -3.90 14.37
C ASP A 27 -29.06 -4.00 12.91
N ARG A 28 -28.83 -2.95 12.10
CA ARG A 28 -29.11 -2.95 10.66
C ARG A 28 -28.26 -3.98 9.93
N ALA A 29 -26.97 -4.07 10.22
CA ALA A 29 -26.06 -5.03 9.60
C ALA A 29 -26.36 -6.49 9.99
N ALA A 30 -26.81 -6.71 11.23
CA ALA A 30 -27.19 -8.03 11.73
C ALA A 30 -28.31 -8.68 10.91
N GLY A 31 -29.15 -7.89 10.21
CA GLY A 31 -30.18 -8.40 9.30
C GLY A 31 -29.64 -9.26 8.16
N GLN A 32 -28.35 -9.15 7.82
CA GLN A 32 -27.67 -9.98 6.82
C GLN A 32 -26.83 -11.13 7.44
N GLY A 33 -26.82 -11.26 8.76
CA GLY A 33 -26.10 -12.31 9.48
C GLY A 33 -24.57 -12.37 9.30
N PRO A 34 -23.82 -11.25 9.22
CA PRO A 34 -22.38 -11.32 9.05
C PRO A 34 -21.69 -11.90 10.28
N GLN A 35 -20.66 -12.72 10.05
CA GLN A 35 -19.78 -13.26 11.08
C GLN A 35 -18.86 -12.18 11.67
N LEU A 36 -18.60 -11.10 10.94
CA LEU A 36 -17.77 -9.96 11.37
C LEU A 36 -18.36 -8.64 10.88
N MET A 37 -18.40 -7.64 11.76
CA MET A 37 -18.72 -6.26 11.43
C MET A 37 -17.54 -5.35 11.79
N VAL A 38 -17.11 -4.51 10.85
CA VAL A 38 -16.07 -3.49 11.08
C VAL A 38 -16.72 -2.11 11.05
N LEU A 39 -16.49 -1.33 12.11
CA LEU A 39 -16.97 0.03 12.27
C LEU A 39 -15.83 1.04 12.00
N PRO A 40 -16.16 2.32 11.69
CA PRO A 40 -15.16 3.34 11.41
C PRO A 40 -14.27 3.72 12.60
N GLU A 41 -13.23 4.50 12.35
CA GLU A 41 -12.34 5.02 13.40
C GLU A 41 -13.03 6.11 14.23
N PHE A 42 -12.70 6.25 15.51
CA PHE A 42 -13.28 7.28 16.40
C PHE A 42 -14.82 7.23 16.50
N CYS A 43 -15.37 6.04 16.72
CA CYS A 43 -16.83 5.83 16.83
C CYS A 43 -17.48 6.55 18.02
N ASN A 44 -16.71 6.92 19.06
CA ASN A 44 -17.25 7.54 20.28
C ASN A 44 -17.30 9.06 20.21
N HIS A 45 -16.38 9.70 19.49
CA HIS A 45 -16.25 11.15 19.41
C HIS A 45 -15.33 11.53 18.23
N ILE A 46 -15.62 12.60 17.49
CA ILE A 46 -14.69 13.12 16.47
C ILE A 46 -13.33 13.52 17.09
N SER A 47 -12.25 13.48 16.31
CA SER A 47 -10.92 13.83 16.84
C SER A 47 -10.70 15.35 16.93
N TRP A 48 -11.52 16.03 17.74
CA TRP A 48 -11.49 17.47 18.00
C TRP A 48 -11.71 17.72 19.49
N TYR A 49 -10.76 18.40 20.16
CA TYR A 49 -10.76 18.56 21.61
C TYR A 49 -10.33 19.97 21.99
N ASP A 50 -10.97 20.54 23.01
CA ASP A 50 -10.65 21.90 23.48
C ASP A 50 -9.37 21.91 24.32
N ASP A 51 -9.22 20.90 25.19
CA ASP A 51 -8.05 20.69 26.03
C ASP A 51 -7.90 19.21 26.44
N ALA A 52 -6.88 18.92 27.25
CA ALA A 52 -6.61 17.57 27.75
C ALA A 52 -7.73 17.01 28.65
N GLY A 53 -8.44 17.88 29.38
CA GLY A 53 -9.56 17.50 30.22
C GLY A 53 -10.75 17.06 29.39
N HIS A 54 -11.09 17.84 28.36
CA HIS A 54 -12.13 17.48 27.39
C HIS A 54 -11.77 16.18 26.65
N ALA A 55 -10.54 16.04 26.16
CA ALA A 55 -10.07 14.80 25.52
C ALA A 55 -10.20 13.57 26.42
N TRP A 56 -9.87 13.72 27.72
CA TRP A 56 -10.07 12.67 28.70
C TRP A 56 -11.56 12.36 28.91
N GLU A 57 -12.40 13.39 29.08
CA GLU A 57 -13.84 13.26 29.34
C GLU A 57 -14.58 12.46 28.26
N VAL A 58 -14.32 12.75 26.99
CA VAL A 58 -15.01 12.07 25.86
C VAL A 58 -14.37 10.74 25.46
N SER A 59 -13.16 10.45 25.94
CA SER A 59 -12.51 9.14 25.76
C SER A 59 -13.14 8.08 26.67
N LEU A 60 -13.27 6.86 26.16
CA LEU A 60 -13.99 5.79 26.84
C LEU A 60 -13.17 5.10 27.93
N ASP A 61 -13.86 4.58 28.94
CA ASP A 61 -13.31 3.55 29.83
C ASP A 61 -13.52 2.16 29.22
N LEU A 62 -12.51 1.29 29.28
CA LEU A 62 -12.54 -0.05 28.69
C LEU A 62 -13.71 -0.92 29.22
N ARG A 63 -14.12 -0.71 30.47
CA ARG A 63 -15.22 -1.41 31.15
C ARG A 63 -16.47 -0.53 31.28
N GLY A 64 -16.49 0.60 30.58
CA GLY A 64 -17.56 1.58 30.58
C GLY A 64 -18.82 1.11 29.86
N PRO A 65 -19.94 1.85 30.03
CA PRO A 65 -21.25 1.48 29.48
C PRO A 65 -21.26 1.43 27.95
N PHE A 66 -20.52 2.30 27.26
CA PHE A 66 -20.43 2.34 25.80
C PHE A 66 -19.95 0.99 25.25
N LEU A 67 -18.78 0.52 25.69
CA LEU A 67 -18.19 -0.73 25.20
C LEU A 67 -18.96 -1.96 25.69
N LYS A 68 -19.58 -1.91 26.88
CA LYS A 68 -20.52 -2.95 27.33
C LYS A 68 -21.74 -3.09 26.41
N ALA A 69 -22.26 -1.98 25.89
CA ALA A 69 -23.38 -2.02 24.96
C ALA A 69 -22.96 -2.62 23.59
N ILE A 70 -21.76 -2.30 23.10
CA ILE A 70 -21.19 -2.91 21.89
C ILE A 70 -20.97 -4.42 22.09
N ALA A 71 -20.36 -4.82 23.20
CA ALA A 71 -20.20 -6.22 23.59
C ALA A 71 -21.55 -6.97 23.65
N GLY A 72 -22.57 -6.34 24.23
CA GLY A 72 -23.93 -6.88 24.27
C GLY A 72 -24.55 -7.08 22.88
N ARG A 73 -24.19 -6.27 21.88
CA ARG A 73 -24.61 -6.48 20.49
C ARG A 73 -23.85 -7.59 19.79
N ALA A 74 -22.55 -7.72 20.04
CA ALA A 74 -21.77 -8.86 19.56
C ALA A 74 -22.38 -10.19 20.06
N ALA A 75 -22.68 -10.27 21.37
CA ALA A 75 -23.34 -11.42 21.98
C ALA A 75 -24.75 -11.68 21.42
N ARG A 76 -25.58 -10.62 21.31
CA ARG A 76 -26.96 -10.72 20.81
C ARG A 76 -27.01 -11.27 19.38
N HIS A 77 -26.13 -10.78 18.51
CA HIS A 77 -26.12 -11.13 17.09
C HIS A 77 -25.18 -12.29 16.76
N ARG A 78 -24.45 -12.80 17.77
CA ARG A 78 -23.50 -13.91 17.65
C ARG A 78 -22.44 -13.66 16.56
N CYS A 79 -21.92 -12.43 16.50
CA CYS A 79 -20.94 -12.00 15.51
C CYS A 79 -19.72 -11.35 16.19
N TYR A 80 -18.60 -11.31 15.46
CA TYR A 80 -17.47 -10.48 15.84
C TYR A 80 -17.73 -9.02 15.49
N ILE A 81 -17.32 -8.09 16.36
CA ILE A 81 -17.42 -6.65 16.12
C ILE A 81 -16.06 -6.00 16.34
N CYS A 82 -15.51 -5.42 15.28
CA CYS A 82 -14.33 -4.55 15.32
C CYS A 82 -14.79 -3.10 15.39
N ILE A 83 -14.50 -2.41 16.50
CA ILE A 83 -14.82 -1.00 16.71
C ILE A 83 -13.55 -0.24 17.07
N ASN A 84 -13.41 0.99 16.60
CA ASN A 84 -12.30 1.85 16.99
C ASN A 84 -12.79 3.10 17.74
N VAL A 85 -12.11 3.44 18.84
CA VAL A 85 -12.48 4.51 19.78
C VAL A 85 -11.24 5.18 20.38
N SER A 86 -11.41 6.39 20.93
CA SER A 86 -10.45 6.92 21.90
C SER A 86 -10.65 6.27 23.27
N LEU A 87 -9.57 5.81 23.89
CA LEU A 87 -9.60 4.95 25.07
C LEU A 87 -8.69 5.49 26.18
N ARG A 88 -9.23 5.57 27.40
CA ARG A 88 -8.47 5.89 28.61
C ARG A 88 -7.59 4.72 29.01
N ARG A 89 -6.32 5.02 29.30
CA ARG A 89 -5.31 4.10 29.80
C ARG A 89 -4.88 4.49 31.21
N ARG A 90 -4.03 3.66 31.80
CA ARG A 90 -3.43 3.92 33.12
C ARG A 90 -2.59 5.20 33.06
N ALA A 91 -2.38 5.81 34.24
CA ALA A 91 -1.55 7.01 34.40
C ALA A 91 -1.99 8.22 33.53
N GLY A 92 -3.29 8.34 33.24
CA GLY A 92 -3.84 9.50 32.51
C GLY A 92 -3.57 9.48 31.00
N ALA A 93 -2.99 8.40 30.45
CA ALA A 93 -2.74 8.30 29.02
C ALA A 93 -4.02 8.01 28.22
N LEU A 94 -4.04 8.46 26.96
CA LEU A 94 -5.10 8.16 26.00
C LEU A 94 -4.50 7.44 24.78
N THR A 95 -5.23 6.47 24.24
CA THR A 95 -4.89 5.78 22.97
C THR A 95 -6.04 5.87 21.99
N ILE A 96 -5.74 5.74 20.70
CA ILE A 96 -6.73 5.43 19.67
C ILE A 96 -6.64 3.92 19.45
N SER A 97 -7.73 3.20 19.67
CA SER A 97 -7.68 1.75 19.83
C SER A 97 -8.80 1.06 19.04
N SER A 98 -8.42 0.10 18.19
CA SER A 98 -9.36 -0.88 17.63
C SER A 98 -9.54 -2.05 18.60
N LEU A 99 -10.79 -2.41 18.86
CA LEU A 99 -11.23 -3.42 19.82
C LEU A 99 -12.02 -4.50 19.07
N LEU A 100 -11.69 -5.76 19.30
CA LEU A 100 -12.42 -6.90 18.73
C LEU A 100 -13.22 -7.61 19.82
N PHE A 101 -14.54 -7.54 19.72
CA PHE A 101 -15.46 -8.34 20.54
C PHE A 101 -15.85 -9.61 19.79
N ASP A 102 -15.95 -10.73 20.51
CA ASP A 102 -16.35 -12.01 19.96
C ASP A 102 -17.88 -12.26 20.04
N PRO A 103 -18.39 -13.36 19.48
CA PRO A 103 -19.81 -13.72 19.52
C PRO A 103 -20.39 -13.98 20.92
N ALA A 104 -19.58 -14.07 21.98
CA ALA A 104 -20.03 -14.13 23.36
C ALA A 104 -20.07 -12.74 24.02
N GLY A 105 -19.56 -11.71 23.34
CA GLY A 105 -19.40 -10.36 23.87
C GLY A 105 -18.09 -10.15 24.62
N GLU A 106 -17.16 -11.10 24.56
CA GLU A 106 -15.86 -10.98 25.21
C GLU A 106 -14.89 -10.18 24.35
N LEU A 107 -14.10 -9.32 24.99
CA LEU A 107 -13.04 -8.56 24.31
C LEU A 107 -11.84 -9.48 24.08
N VAL A 108 -11.58 -9.86 22.83
CA VAL A 108 -10.53 -10.82 22.47
C VAL A 108 -9.24 -10.17 21.98
N SER A 109 -9.27 -8.90 21.59
CA SER A 109 -8.06 -8.18 21.17
C SER A 109 -8.21 -6.66 21.25
N ILE A 110 -7.08 -5.99 21.47
CA ILE A 110 -6.94 -4.53 21.40
C ILE A 110 -5.73 -4.21 20.52
N ALA A 111 -5.90 -3.32 19.55
CA ALA A 111 -4.83 -2.81 18.70
C ALA A 111 -4.78 -1.29 18.83
N ASP A 112 -3.72 -0.77 19.45
CA ASP A 112 -3.49 0.67 19.54
C ASP A 112 -2.90 1.18 18.22
N LYS A 113 -3.27 2.40 17.82
CA LYS A 113 -2.75 3.06 16.61
C LYS A 113 -1.25 3.30 16.73
N GLN A 114 -0.49 2.84 15.73
CA GLN A 114 0.97 2.97 15.71
C GLN A 114 1.40 4.34 15.17
N THR A 115 0.69 4.84 14.17
CA THR A 115 1.02 6.07 13.45
C THR A 115 -0.03 7.15 13.71
N LEU A 116 0.25 8.02 14.69
CA LEU A 116 -0.59 9.18 14.97
C LEU A 116 -0.37 10.30 13.93
N MET A 117 -1.44 11.01 13.59
CA MET A 117 -1.41 12.11 12.61
C MET A 117 -2.02 13.40 13.16
N GLY A 118 -1.48 14.54 12.73
CA GLY A 118 -1.99 15.87 13.10
C GLY A 118 -2.16 16.04 14.61
N HIS A 119 -3.34 16.53 15.02
CA HIS A 119 -3.71 16.79 16.41
C HIS A 119 -3.81 15.53 17.29
N GLU A 120 -3.81 14.32 16.72
CA GLU A 120 -3.73 13.10 17.51
C GLU A 120 -2.43 13.06 18.35
N ASN A 121 -1.32 13.58 17.80
CA ASN A 121 -0.03 13.64 18.49
C ASN A 121 -0.04 14.56 19.73
N THR A 122 -1.06 15.41 19.89
CA THR A 122 -1.20 16.29 21.06
C THR A 122 -1.79 15.55 22.26
N TRP A 123 -2.73 14.63 22.02
CA TRP A 123 -3.58 14.07 23.07
C TRP A 123 -3.37 12.58 23.31
N PHE A 124 -2.86 11.86 22.32
CA PHE A 124 -2.74 10.40 22.35
C PHE A 124 -1.29 9.94 22.37
N ILE A 125 -1.06 8.76 22.95
CA ILE A 125 0.20 8.06 22.86
C ILE A 125 0.13 6.98 21.77
N ARG A 126 1.27 6.76 21.10
CA ARG A 126 1.42 5.70 20.09
C ARG A 126 1.41 4.33 20.76
N ALA A 127 1.02 3.32 20.01
CA ALA A 127 1.17 1.93 20.41
C ALA A 127 2.63 1.62 20.80
N ALA A 128 2.79 0.83 21.86
CA ALA A 128 4.11 0.36 22.30
C ALA A 128 4.59 -0.89 21.55
N GLY A 129 3.73 -1.51 20.73
CA GLY A 129 4.02 -2.75 20.02
C GLY A 129 3.05 -3.01 18.89
N CYS A 130 3.29 -4.08 18.15
CA CYS A 130 2.45 -4.52 17.05
C CYS A 130 1.08 -5.04 17.53
N SER A 131 0.04 -4.86 16.72
CA SER A 131 -1.27 -5.49 16.93
C SER A 131 -1.22 -7.02 16.86
N ASP A 132 -2.10 -7.71 17.56
CA ASP A 132 -2.19 -9.17 17.49
C ASP A 132 -2.85 -9.69 16.20
N VAL A 133 -2.62 -10.98 15.91
CA VAL A 133 -3.38 -11.75 14.92
C VAL A 133 -4.27 -12.72 15.69
N VAL A 134 -5.59 -12.54 15.58
CA VAL A 134 -6.59 -13.26 16.36
C VAL A 134 -7.13 -14.42 15.55
N ALA A 135 -7.03 -15.64 16.08
CA ALA A 135 -7.69 -16.80 15.49
C ALA A 135 -9.20 -16.77 15.80
N THR A 136 -10.02 -16.96 14.77
CA THR A 136 -11.46 -17.13 14.88
C THR A 136 -11.89 -18.43 14.20
N PRO A 137 -13.12 -18.93 14.41
CA PRO A 137 -13.60 -20.15 13.75
C PRO A 137 -13.59 -20.11 12.22
N PHE A 138 -13.56 -18.93 11.60
CA PHE A 138 -13.56 -18.78 10.14
C PHE A 138 -12.22 -18.31 9.56
N GLY A 139 -11.29 -17.82 10.38
CA GLY A 139 -9.92 -17.49 9.95
C GLY A 139 -9.19 -16.53 10.89
N ARG A 140 -8.02 -16.06 10.45
CA ARG A 140 -7.09 -15.23 11.26
C ARG A 140 -7.25 -13.74 10.93
N ILE A 141 -7.71 -12.96 11.90
CA ILE A 141 -8.05 -11.55 11.75
C ILE A 141 -6.94 -10.68 12.34
N ALA A 142 -6.64 -9.56 11.68
CA ALA A 142 -5.72 -8.54 12.14
C ALA A 142 -6.38 -7.16 12.05
N MET A 143 -6.10 -6.29 13.01
CA MET A 143 -6.65 -4.93 13.05
C MET A 143 -5.56 -3.87 12.93
N PHE A 144 -5.85 -2.83 12.17
CA PHE A 144 -5.10 -1.57 12.16
C PHE A 144 -6.05 -0.43 11.79
N PRO A 145 -5.87 0.79 12.32
CA PRO A 145 -6.70 1.92 11.92
C PRO A 145 -5.99 2.90 10.98
N CYS A 146 -6.65 3.27 9.90
CA CYS A 146 -6.46 4.54 9.20
C CYS A 146 -5.02 4.72 8.72
N ARG A 147 -4.28 5.63 9.36
CA ARG A 147 -2.91 5.96 8.96
C ARG A 147 -1.98 4.74 8.96
N ASP A 148 -2.27 3.72 9.76
CA ASP A 148 -1.51 2.47 9.77
C ASP A 148 -1.70 1.63 8.50
N GLY A 149 -2.79 1.84 7.75
CA GLY A 149 -3.06 1.20 6.45
C GLY A 149 -2.60 2.01 5.23
N VAL A 150 -2.22 3.28 5.42
CA VAL A 150 -1.76 4.16 4.33
C VAL A 150 -0.39 3.74 3.80
N THR A 151 0.45 3.13 4.65
CA THR A 151 1.73 2.55 4.23
C THR A 151 1.72 1.03 4.40
N PHE A 152 2.61 0.33 3.70
CA PHE A 152 2.59 -1.13 3.65
C PHE A 152 3.08 -1.83 4.95
N GLU A 153 3.86 -1.16 5.81
CA GLU A 153 4.65 -1.83 6.86
C GLU A 153 3.79 -2.57 7.88
N THR A 154 2.73 -1.93 8.40
CA THR A 154 1.83 -2.54 9.38
C THR A 154 1.04 -3.72 8.77
N PRO A 155 0.36 -3.56 7.62
CA PRO A 155 -0.27 -4.67 6.91
C PRO A 155 0.70 -5.82 6.60
N ARG A 156 1.91 -5.52 6.10
CA ARG A 156 2.94 -6.53 5.80
C ARG A 156 3.32 -7.32 7.05
N GLY A 157 3.56 -6.65 8.18
CA GLY A 157 3.88 -7.30 9.45
C GLY A 157 2.78 -8.25 9.92
N LEU A 158 1.51 -7.86 9.79
CA LEU A 158 0.35 -8.67 10.16
C LEU A 158 0.19 -9.88 9.24
N ALA A 159 0.35 -9.71 7.92
CA ALA A 159 0.28 -10.80 6.95
C ALA A 159 1.39 -11.85 7.15
N LEU A 160 2.62 -11.41 7.44
CA LEU A 160 3.74 -12.31 7.73
C LEU A 160 3.53 -13.14 9.01
N ARG A 161 2.75 -12.62 9.97
CA ARG A 161 2.30 -13.39 11.15
C ARG A 161 1.07 -14.26 10.88
N GLY A 162 0.64 -14.35 9.62
CA GLY A 162 -0.38 -15.28 9.17
C GLY A 162 -1.79 -14.71 9.07
N ALA A 163 -2.00 -13.39 9.17
CA ALA A 163 -3.33 -12.82 8.96
C ALA A 163 -3.92 -13.22 7.59
N GLN A 164 -5.22 -13.52 7.58
CA GLN A 164 -6.01 -13.83 6.37
C GLN A 164 -7.00 -12.71 6.04
N LEU A 165 -7.35 -11.90 7.05
CA LEU A 165 -8.30 -10.81 6.95
C LEU A 165 -7.81 -9.59 7.74
N PHE A 166 -7.81 -8.43 7.09
CA PHE A 166 -7.59 -7.14 7.72
C PHE A 166 -8.91 -6.44 8.04
N CYS A 167 -9.00 -5.89 9.25
CA CYS A 167 -10.03 -4.93 9.65
C CYS A 167 -9.42 -3.54 9.72
N ASP A 168 -9.82 -2.68 8.79
CA ASP A 168 -9.32 -1.32 8.69
C ASP A 168 -10.42 -0.31 9.06
N SER A 169 -10.29 0.27 10.26
CA SER A 169 -11.18 1.34 10.73
C SER A 169 -10.59 2.68 10.31
N LEU A 170 -11.33 3.45 9.52
CA LEU A 170 -10.86 4.69 8.88
C LEU A 170 -11.63 5.92 9.39
N ASN A 171 -10.90 7.00 9.62
CA ASN A 171 -11.38 8.40 9.78
C ASN A 171 -10.61 9.26 8.77
N SER A 172 -10.73 8.93 7.48
CA SER A 172 -9.92 9.53 6.41
C SER A 172 -10.72 10.52 5.57
N PHE A 173 -10.11 11.67 5.29
CA PHE A 173 -10.56 12.64 4.28
C PHE A 173 -9.82 12.47 2.94
N ALA A 174 -8.86 11.54 2.87
CA ALA A 174 -8.01 11.37 1.70
C ALA A 174 -8.83 10.72 0.57
N LEU A 175 -8.91 11.40 -0.57
CA LEU A 175 -9.73 10.96 -1.71
C LEU A 175 -9.13 9.74 -2.43
N ASP A 176 -7.84 9.48 -2.23
CA ASP A 176 -7.11 8.32 -2.72
C ASP A 176 -7.17 7.12 -1.75
N GLU A 177 -7.72 7.26 -0.56
CA GLU A 177 -7.84 6.17 0.43
C GLU A 177 -8.55 4.95 -0.18
N ALA A 178 -9.77 5.18 -0.69
CA ALA A 178 -10.58 4.11 -1.21
C ALA A 178 -10.19 3.68 -2.63
N SER A 179 -9.54 4.55 -3.41
CA SER A 179 -9.17 4.28 -4.80
C SER A 179 -7.75 3.74 -4.97
N LEU A 180 -6.89 3.86 -3.95
CA LEU A 180 -5.50 3.45 -4.00
C LEU A 180 -5.03 2.67 -2.77
N HIS A 181 -4.98 3.31 -1.58
CA HIS A 181 -4.28 2.73 -0.42
C HIS A 181 -4.93 1.45 0.09
N VAL A 182 -6.23 1.52 0.39
CA VAL A 182 -7.01 0.37 0.89
C VAL A 182 -6.94 -0.82 -0.08
N PRO A 183 -7.27 -0.68 -1.38
CA PRO A 183 -7.24 -1.83 -2.28
C PRO A 183 -5.82 -2.29 -2.62
N ALA A 184 -4.75 -1.52 -2.36
CA ALA A 184 -3.37 -1.99 -2.51
C ALA A 184 -2.95 -3.00 -1.43
N ARG A 185 -3.46 -2.85 -0.19
CA ARG A 185 -3.03 -3.68 0.96
C ARG A 185 -3.44 -5.14 0.89
N ALA A 186 -4.59 -5.42 0.28
CA ALA A 186 -5.11 -6.77 0.12
C ALA A 186 -4.21 -7.63 -0.81
N PRO A 187 -3.99 -7.26 -2.08
CA PRO A 187 -3.23 -8.09 -3.01
C PRO A 187 -1.73 -8.13 -2.77
N GLU A 188 -1.13 -7.04 -2.29
CA GLU A 188 0.30 -7.05 -1.95
C GLU A 188 0.65 -8.05 -0.84
N ASN A 189 -0.36 -8.44 -0.05
CA ASN A 189 -0.27 -9.39 1.07
C ASN A 189 -1.05 -10.70 0.80
N LYS A 190 -1.79 -10.81 -0.31
CA LYS A 190 -2.72 -11.90 -0.63
C LYS A 190 -3.70 -12.19 0.52
N VAL A 191 -4.37 -11.17 1.04
CA VAL A 191 -5.35 -11.28 2.13
C VAL A 191 -6.63 -10.54 1.79
N PHE A 192 -7.72 -10.89 2.47
CA PHE A 192 -8.94 -10.07 2.43
C PHE A 192 -8.76 -8.81 3.28
N LEU A 193 -9.51 -7.76 2.94
CA LEU A 193 -9.56 -6.53 3.73
C LEU A 193 -11.00 -6.03 3.81
N VAL A 194 -11.44 -5.64 5.01
CA VAL A 194 -12.70 -4.93 5.26
C VAL A 194 -12.36 -3.55 5.82
N ALA A 195 -12.62 -2.51 5.02
CA ALA A 195 -12.41 -1.11 5.37
C ALA A 195 -13.73 -0.43 5.68
N ALA A 196 -13.85 0.16 6.87
CA ALA A 196 -14.99 0.95 7.30
C ALA A 196 -14.56 2.40 7.48
N ASN A 197 -15.03 3.30 6.62
CA ASN A 197 -14.67 4.71 6.63
C ASN A 197 -15.83 5.59 7.08
N LYS A 198 -15.47 6.75 7.62
CA LYS A 198 -16.42 7.79 7.98
C LYS A 198 -16.92 8.53 6.76
N VAL A 199 -18.15 9.01 6.91
CA VAL A 199 -18.75 10.06 6.08
C VAL A 199 -19.13 11.23 6.97
N GLY A 200 -19.46 12.37 6.36
CA GLY A 200 -19.88 13.55 7.11
C GLY A 200 -18.73 14.28 7.78
N PRO A 201 -19.02 15.29 8.62
CA PRO A 201 -18.00 16.18 9.18
C PRO A 201 -16.97 15.45 10.05
N LEU A 202 -15.68 15.75 9.87
CA LEU A 202 -14.59 15.27 10.72
C LEU A 202 -14.22 16.24 11.85
N ILE A 203 -14.81 17.43 11.82
CA ILE A 203 -14.73 18.48 12.84
C ILE A 203 -16.16 18.91 13.21
N PRO A 204 -16.39 19.66 14.30
CA PRO A 204 -17.71 20.14 14.66
C PRO A 204 -18.37 20.89 13.49
N GLU A 205 -19.60 20.52 13.15
CA GLU A 205 -20.26 20.98 11.92
C GLU A 205 -20.36 22.52 11.83
N HIS A 206 -20.66 23.17 12.94
CA HIS A 206 -20.75 24.63 13.03
C HIS A 206 -19.40 25.35 12.82
N LEU A 207 -18.27 24.64 12.85
CA LEU A 207 -16.92 25.17 12.62
C LEU A 207 -16.42 24.96 11.18
N LEU A 208 -17.11 24.17 10.35
CA LEU A 208 -16.63 23.81 9.01
C LEU A 208 -16.27 25.01 8.15
N GLU A 209 -17.20 25.96 8.01
CA GLU A 209 -17.00 27.16 7.19
C GLU A 209 -15.89 28.05 7.76
N ALA A 210 -15.87 28.25 9.08
CA ALA A 210 -14.88 29.08 9.74
C ALA A 210 -13.46 28.50 9.62
N VAL A 211 -13.30 27.20 9.85
CA VAL A 211 -12.00 26.51 9.72
C VAL A 211 -11.56 26.47 8.26
N SER A 212 -12.46 26.20 7.31
CA SER A 212 -12.11 26.22 5.88
C SER A 212 -11.62 27.61 5.46
N ALA A 213 -12.33 28.68 5.85
CA ALA A 213 -11.93 30.05 5.54
C ALA A 213 -10.58 30.44 6.18
N GLN A 214 -10.34 30.03 7.43
CA GLN A 214 -9.11 30.37 8.15
C GLN A 214 -7.89 29.60 7.64
N THR A 215 -8.05 28.31 7.36
CA THR A 215 -6.94 27.41 6.97
C THR A 215 -6.74 27.32 5.47
N HIS A 216 -7.69 27.84 4.67
CA HIS A 216 -7.77 27.65 3.22
C HIS A 216 -7.87 26.18 2.79
N ILE A 217 -8.20 25.28 3.71
CA ILE A 217 -8.46 23.87 3.41
C ILE A 217 -9.87 23.76 2.81
N PRO A 218 -10.04 23.25 1.59
CA PRO A 218 -11.37 23.03 1.02
C PRO A 218 -12.26 22.16 1.90
N LEU A 219 -13.55 22.50 2.02
CA LEU A 219 -14.54 21.78 2.84
C LEU A 219 -14.56 20.26 2.63
N ARG A 220 -14.34 19.80 1.39
CA ARG A 220 -14.29 18.35 1.08
C ARG A 220 -13.23 17.58 1.87
N PHE A 221 -12.17 18.25 2.32
CA PHE A 221 -11.10 17.64 3.13
C PHE A 221 -11.35 17.76 4.65
N LEU A 222 -12.48 18.35 5.04
CA LEU A 222 -12.99 18.37 6.41
C LEU A 222 -14.16 17.38 6.60
N GLN A 223 -14.42 16.56 5.58
CA GLN A 223 -15.46 15.55 5.52
C GLN A 223 -14.80 14.18 5.36
N GLY A 224 -15.41 13.14 5.92
CA GLY A 224 -15.00 11.77 5.71
C GLY A 224 -15.23 11.36 4.26
N ALA A 225 -14.25 10.69 3.65
CA ALA A 225 -14.26 10.33 2.24
C ALA A 225 -15.24 9.18 1.90
N GLY A 226 -15.80 8.49 2.90
CA GLY A 226 -16.71 7.37 2.70
C GLY A 226 -16.06 6.22 1.93
N GLU A 227 -16.83 5.62 1.02
CA GLU A 227 -16.39 4.52 0.16
C GLU A 227 -15.79 3.32 0.90
N SER A 228 -16.37 2.99 2.07
CA SER A 228 -16.09 1.74 2.78
C SER A 228 -16.16 0.54 1.83
N GLN A 229 -15.28 -0.45 1.99
CA GLN A 229 -15.14 -1.51 0.99
C GLN A 229 -14.70 -2.85 1.57
N VAL A 230 -15.01 -3.92 0.83
CA VAL A 230 -14.44 -5.26 1.03
C VAL A 230 -13.61 -5.60 -0.19
N VAL A 231 -12.35 -5.99 0.03
CA VAL A 231 -11.35 -6.26 -1.02
C VAL A 231 -10.84 -7.69 -0.90
N ALA A 232 -10.76 -8.40 -2.02
CA ALA A 232 -10.27 -9.76 -2.12
C ALA A 232 -8.72 -9.83 -2.23
N PRO A 233 -8.11 -11.02 -1.98
CA PRO A 233 -6.66 -11.24 -2.08
C PRO A 233 -6.01 -10.94 -3.43
N ASP A 234 -6.77 -10.80 -4.50
CA ASP A 234 -6.28 -10.45 -5.84
C ASP A 234 -6.46 -8.95 -6.17
N GLY A 235 -7.06 -8.18 -5.25
CA GLY A 235 -7.35 -6.76 -5.42
C GLY A 235 -8.75 -6.45 -5.97
N GLU A 236 -9.59 -7.46 -6.20
CA GLU A 236 -10.99 -7.21 -6.56
C GLU A 236 -11.74 -6.54 -5.40
N VAL A 237 -12.39 -5.41 -5.69
CA VAL A 237 -13.29 -4.75 -4.75
C VAL A 237 -14.66 -5.43 -4.83
N LEU A 238 -14.90 -6.39 -3.95
CA LEU A 238 -16.12 -7.20 -3.91
C LEU A 238 -17.37 -6.36 -3.63
N ALA A 239 -17.21 -5.30 -2.83
CA ALA A 239 -18.30 -4.43 -2.44
C ALA A 239 -17.73 -3.05 -2.08
N ARG A 240 -18.46 -1.98 -2.44
CA ARG A 240 -18.10 -0.58 -2.13
C ARG A 240 -19.33 0.24 -1.75
N ALA A 241 -19.23 1.01 -0.67
CA ALA A 241 -20.24 1.95 -0.23
C ALA A 241 -20.21 3.25 -1.05
N PRO A 242 -21.29 4.06 -1.06
CA PRO A 242 -21.26 5.39 -1.65
C PRO A 242 -20.22 6.31 -0.99
N ALA A 243 -19.81 7.38 -1.68
CA ALA A 243 -18.91 8.39 -1.12
C ALA A 243 -19.53 9.19 0.04
N VAL A 244 -20.86 9.29 0.09
CA VAL A 244 -21.59 10.04 1.12
C VAL A 244 -22.76 9.24 1.66
N GLY A 245 -23.15 9.55 2.90
CA GLY A 245 -24.30 8.93 3.56
C GLY A 245 -23.99 7.58 4.20
N GLU A 246 -24.90 7.16 5.09
CA GLU A 246 -24.75 5.93 5.84
C GLU A 246 -24.97 4.69 4.97
N ALA A 247 -24.12 3.69 5.14
CA ALA A 247 -24.23 2.43 4.42
C ALA A 247 -23.86 1.24 5.31
N VAL A 248 -24.47 0.10 5.00
CA VAL A 248 -24.02 -1.21 5.46
C VAL A 248 -23.68 -1.98 4.21
N LEU A 249 -22.44 -2.41 4.12
CA LEU A 249 -21.92 -3.17 3.00
C LEU A 249 -21.61 -4.59 3.48
N CYS A 250 -22.08 -5.61 2.78
CA CYS A 250 -21.76 -7.00 3.09
C CYS A 250 -21.14 -7.69 1.87
N ALA A 251 -20.24 -8.64 2.12
CA ALA A 251 -19.71 -9.52 1.11
C ALA A 251 -19.43 -10.90 1.70
N ASP A 252 -19.61 -11.94 0.89
CA ASP A 252 -19.19 -13.29 1.21
C ASP A 252 -17.73 -13.49 0.81
N ILE A 253 -16.92 -14.00 1.73
CA ILE A 253 -15.49 -14.23 1.53
C ILE A 253 -15.11 -15.67 1.86
N GLU A 254 -14.07 -16.17 1.19
CA GLU A 254 -13.49 -17.49 1.44
C GLU A 254 -12.05 -17.33 1.93
N LEU A 255 -11.86 -17.25 3.25
CA LEU A 255 -10.56 -16.96 3.85
C LEU A 255 -9.45 -17.98 3.52
N ALA A 256 -9.80 -19.19 3.09
CA ALA A 256 -8.83 -20.17 2.59
C ALA A 256 -8.08 -19.67 1.34
N GLN A 257 -8.67 -18.78 0.53
CA GLN A 257 -8.00 -18.15 -0.62
C GLN A 257 -6.79 -17.32 -0.16
N ALA A 258 -6.85 -16.74 1.04
CA ALA A 258 -5.73 -15.97 1.60
C ALA A 258 -4.55 -16.84 2.05
N ASP A 259 -4.68 -18.18 2.12
CA ASP A 259 -3.54 -19.06 2.39
C ASP A 259 -2.69 -19.31 1.13
N ASP A 260 -3.22 -19.03 -0.06
CA ASP A 260 -2.44 -19.04 -1.29
C ASP A 260 -1.65 -17.73 -1.46
N LYS A 261 -0.37 -17.77 -1.10
CA LYS A 261 0.58 -16.66 -1.26
C LYS A 261 1.38 -16.75 -2.57
N ARG A 262 0.85 -17.43 -3.59
CA ARG A 262 1.53 -17.55 -4.89
C ARG A 262 1.10 -16.45 -5.85
N ARG A 263 2.02 -16.09 -6.75
CA ARG A 263 1.73 -15.38 -8.00
C ARG A 263 1.36 -16.37 -9.11
N PRO A 264 0.82 -15.90 -10.26
CA PRO A 264 0.45 -16.77 -11.37
C PRO A 264 1.59 -17.68 -11.88
N ASP A 265 2.83 -17.20 -11.86
CA ASP A 265 4.02 -18.00 -12.21
C ASP A 265 4.41 -19.07 -11.16
N GLY A 266 3.76 -19.10 -10.00
CA GLY A 266 4.07 -20.01 -8.89
C GLY A 266 4.95 -19.42 -7.80
N THR A 267 5.48 -18.20 -7.98
CA THR A 267 6.36 -17.54 -7.00
C THR A 267 5.64 -17.34 -5.67
N ARG A 268 6.22 -17.86 -4.58
CA ARG A 268 5.69 -17.70 -3.23
C ARG A 268 6.18 -16.38 -2.63
N ILE A 269 5.35 -15.33 -2.66
CA ILE A 269 5.77 -13.94 -2.40
C ILE A 269 6.43 -13.72 -1.04
N PHE A 270 6.05 -14.47 0.00
CA PHE A 270 6.68 -14.34 1.32
C PHE A 270 7.99 -15.12 1.45
N ALA A 271 8.16 -16.19 0.68
CA ALA A 271 9.36 -17.03 0.72
C ALA A 271 10.53 -16.40 -0.03
N VAL A 272 10.25 -15.56 -1.03
CA VAL A 272 11.27 -14.89 -1.86
C VAL A 272 11.68 -13.51 -1.34
N ARG A 273 11.12 -13.07 -0.20
CA ARG A 273 11.54 -11.83 0.46
C ARG A 273 13.03 -11.89 0.82
N ARG A 274 13.69 -10.74 0.82
CA ARG A 274 15.12 -10.58 1.15
C ARG A 274 15.30 -9.59 2.32
N PRO A 275 14.95 -9.95 3.57
CA PRO A 275 15.02 -9.03 4.72
C PRO A 275 16.36 -8.34 4.91
N GLU A 276 17.45 -8.98 4.51
CA GLU A 276 18.80 -8.43 4.54
C GLU A 276 18.97 -7.17 3.67
N LEU A 277 18.15 -7.00 2.62
CA LEU A 277 18.11 -5.80 1.78
C LEU A 277 17.29 -4.67 2.40
N TYR A 278 16.43 -4.97 3.39
CA TYR A 278 15.47 -4.02 3.94
C TYR A 278 16.00 -3.28 5.18
N GLY A 279 17.27 -3.49 5.53
CA GLY A 279 17.92 -2.88 6.68
C GLY A 279 17.70 -1.37 6.83
N PRO A 280 17.71 -0.54 5.77
CA PRO A 280 17.44 0.89 5.88
C PRO A 280 16.08 1.24 6.52
N ILE A 281 15.04 0.41 6.34
CA ILE A 281 13.68 0.67 6.85
C ILE A 281 13.64 0.70 8.39
N VAL A 282 14.45 -0.12 9.05
CA VAL A 282 14.44 -0.26 10.51
C VAL A 282 15.47 0.62 11.22
N ARG A 283 16.27 1.38 10.46
CA ARG A 283 17.25 2.32 11.02
C ARG A 283 16.55 3.62 11.39
N ALA A 284 17.04 4.28 12.43
CA ALA A 284 16.60 5.63 12.75
C ALA A 284 16.86 6.54 11.54
N PRO A 285 15.93 7.47 11.23
CA PRO A 285 16.14 8.44 10.16
C PRO A 285 17.48 9.15 10.37
N GLN A 286 18.35 9.09 9.36
CA GLN A 286 19.49 9.99 9.26
C GLN A 286 18.97 11.32 8.66
N GLY A 287 19.76 12.40 8.65
CA GLY A 287 19.34 13.70 8.12
C GLY A 287 18.86 13.66 6.66
N GLU A 288 18.64 14.81 6.02
CA GLU A 288 18.17 14.86 4.62
C GLU A 288 18.99 13.94 3.70
N THR A 289 18.32 12.92 3.14
CA THR A 289 18.95 11.92 2.26
C THR A 289 18.79 12.27 0.79
N CYS A 290 17.81 13.11 0.43
CA CYS A 290 17.62 13.60 -0.93
C CYS A 290 18.58 14.77 -1.21
N GLY A 291 19.39 14.61 -2.27
CA GLY A 291 20.22 15.67 -2.81
C GLY A 291 19.44 16.63 -3.72
N PRO A 292 20.12 17.59 -4.39
CA PRO A 292 19.51 18.45 -5.39
C PRO A 292 18.85 17.64 -6.52
N ALA A 293 17.69 18.09 -6.99
CA ALA A 293 16.96 17.51 -8.11
C ALA A 293 16.46 18.61 -9.04
N ALA A 294 16.23 18.26 -10.31
CA ALA A 294 15.49 19.12 -11.23
C ALA A 294 14.05 19.31 -10.74
N THR A 295 13.46 20.47 -11.04
CA THR A 295 12.06 20.76 -10.68
C THR A 295 11.06 19.93 -11.49
N ALA A 296 11.42 19.60 -12.73
CA ALA A 296 10.66 18.74 -13.62
C ALA A 296 11.60 18.15 -14.67
N VAL A 297 11.25 16.97 -15.19
CA VAL A 297 11.93 16.31 -16.30
C VAL A 297 10.92 15.70 -17.27
N THR A 298 11.29 15.62 -18.55
CA THR A 298 10.50 14.92 -19.56
C THR A 298 10.97 13.47 -19.65
N VAL A 299 10.06 12.54 -19.41
CA VAL A 299 10.30 11.09 -19.48
C VAL A 299 9.33 10.42 -20.44
N ALA A 300 9.69 9.25 -20.96
CA ALA A 300 8.85 8.49 -21.88
C ALA A 300 8.84 6.99 -21.57
N CYS A 301 7.82 6.30 -22.05
CA CYS A 301 7.82 4.85 -22.17
C CYS A 301 7.78 4.50 -23.67
N LEU A 302 8.65 3.61 -24.11
CA LEU A 302 8.69 3.10 -25.47
C LEU A 302 8.15 1.68 -25.50
N CYS A 303 7.51 1.29 -26.60
CA CYS A 303 7.00 -0.07 -26.78
C CYS A 303 7.32 -0.54 -28.21
N PRO A 304 8.49 -1.15 -28.43
CA PRO A 304 8.81 -1.83 -29.68
C PRO A 304 7.77 -2.91 -29.98
N VAL A 305 7.41 -3.07 -31.25
CA VAL A 305 6.43 -4.07 -31.70
C VAL A 305 7.12 -5.30 -32.32
N ALA A 306 8.32 -5.11 -32.88
CA ALA A 306 9.15 -6.22 -33.31
C ALA A 306 9.78 -6.96 -32.11
N GLN A 307 10.31 -8.14 -32.41
CA GLN A 307 11.00 -9.01 -31.46
C GLN A 307 12.44 -9.26 -31.90
N ASP A 308 13.26 -9.77 -30.98
CA ASP A 308 14.64 -10.18 -31.24
C ASP A 308 15.47 -9.08 -31.91
N GLU A 309 16.29 -9.42 -32.92
CA GLU A 309 17.11 -8.47 -33.67
C GLU A 309 16.28 -7.37 -34.36
N ALA A 310 15.05 -7.68 -34.77
CA ALA A 310 14.19 -6.69 -35.42
C ALA A 310 13.73 -5.61 -34.43
N ALA A 311 13.56 -5.94 -33.15
CA ALA A 311 13.27 -4.95 -32.10
C ALA A 311 14.41 -3.93 -31.96
N LEU A 312 15.67 -4.36 -32.15
CA LEU A 312 16.82 -3.46 -32.07
C LEU A 312 16.81 -2.42 -33.20
N ALA A 313 16.33 -2.81 -34.39
CA ALA A 313 16.24 -1.92 -35.54
C ALA A 313 15.15 -0.84 -35.38
N GLU A 314 14.11 -1.08 -34.57
CA GLU A 314 13.03 -0.11 -34.31
C GLU A 314 13.47 1.04 -33.39
N LEU A 315 14.50 0.84 -32.55
CA LEU A 315 14.92 1.78 -31.51
C LEU A 315 15.20 3.19 -32.06
N ALA A 316 15.92 3.29 -33.18
CA ALA A 316 16.27 4.58 -33.77
C ALA A 316 15.02 5.38 -34.19
N ALA A 317 14.02 4.72 -34.77
CA ALA A 317 12.78 5.37 -35.18
C ALA A 317 11.94 5.80 -33.97
N LEU A 318 11.86 4.95 -32.94
CA LEU A 318 11.14 5.25 -31.70
C LEU A 318 11.76 6.44 -30.95
N VAL A 319 13.10 6.46 -30.82
CA VAL A 319 13.81 7.56 -30.16
C VAL A 319 13.71 8.87 -30.95
N ALA A 320 13.74 8.81 -32.28
CA ALA A 320 13.55 9.99 -33.12
C ALA A 320 12.16 10.63 -32.94
N GLY A 321 11.15 9.85 -32.54
CA GLY A 321 9.81 10.35 -32.21
C GLY A 321 9.67 11.01 -30.85
N LEU A 322 10.67 10.92 -29.97
CA LEU A 322 10.62 11.49 -28.62
C LEU A 322 10.84 13.01 -28.64
N PRO A 323 10.14 13.78 -27.78
CA PRO A 323 10.45 15.18 -27.52
C PRO A 323 11.94 15.39 -27.25
N ALA A 324 12.53 16.46 -27.81
CA ALA A 324 13.98 16.69 -27.78
C ALA A 324 14.57 16.78 -26.36
N ASP A 325 13.76 17.23 -25.40
CA ASP A 325 14.07 17.40 -23.98
C ASP A 325 13.83 16.13 -23.14
N THR A 326 13.46 15.00 -23.75
CA THR A 326 13.32 13.72 -23.03
C THR A 326 14.66 13.28 -22.49
N VAL A 327 14.75 13.06 -21.17
CA VAL A 327 15.99 12.66 -20.47
C VAL A 327 16.04 11.18 -20.08
N LEU A 328 14.89 10.52 -20.01
CA LEU A 328 14.78 9.09 -19.69
C LEU A 328 13.64 8.48 -20.50
N ALA A 329 13.91 7.34 -21.15
CA ALA A 329 12.87 6.51 -21.73
C ALA A 329 13.00 5.05 -21.28
N VAL A 330 11.90 4.46 -20.84
CA VAL A 330 11.86 3.08 -20.34
C VAL A 330 11.20 2.18 -21.39
N LEU A 331 11.84 1.05 -21.71
CA LEU A 331 11.32 0.00 -22.58
C LEU A 331 10.71 -1.14 -21.77
N PRO A 332 9.91 -2.03 -22.40
CA PRO A 332 9.34 -3.19 -21.73
C PRO A 332 10.43 -4.14 -21.23
N GLU A 333 10.09 -4.94 -20.23
CA GLU A 333 10.98 -5.99 -19.77
C GLU A 333 11.36 -6.93 -20.93
N LEU A 334 12.65 -7.22 -21.09
CA LEU A 334 13.14 -8.15 -22.12
C LEU A 334 12.65 -7.81 -23.54
N PHE A 335 12.54 -6.53 -23.89
CA PHE A 335 11.94 -6.06 -25.16
C PHE A 335 12.46 -6.75 -26.43
N CYS A 336 13.71 -7.22 -26.44
CA CYS A 336 14.36 -7.87 -27.58
C CYS A 336 14.47 -9.38 -27.44
N TYR A 337 13.66 -10.05 -26.60
CA TYR A 337 13.69 -11.50 -26.44
C TYR A 337 12.29 -12.07 -26.60
N GLY A 338 11.89 -12.42 -27.83
CA GLY A 338 10.53 -12.84 -28.23
C GLY A 338 9.51 -13.07 -27.09
N PRO A 339 9.13 -14.32 -26.77
CA PRO A 339 8.35 -14.63 -25.57
C PRO A 339 9.20 -14.75 -24.28
N GLY A 340 10.52 -14.52 -24.37
CA GLY A 340 11.51 -14.70 -23.32
C GLY A 340 12.88 -15.12 -23.87
N PRO A 341 13.91 -15.26 -23.01
CA PRO A 341 15.29 -15.49 -23.45
C PRO A 341 15.60 -16.92 -23.93
N GLY A 342 14.66 -17.85 -23.78
CA GLY A 342 14.85 -19.26 -24.13
C GLY A 342 15.84 -20.00 -23.23
N ALA A 343 16.21 -21.23 -23.61
CA ALA A 343 17.09 -22.09 -22.82
C ALA A 343 18.60 -21.80 -23.01
N ASP A 344 18.99 -21.24 -24.16
CA ASP A 344 20.39 -20.87 -24.44
C ASP A 344 20.67 -19.46 -23.93
N LEU A 345 20.92 -19.35 -22.62
CA LEU A 345 21.20 -18.08 -21.96
C LEU A 345 22.50 -17.43 -22.43
N LYS A 346 23.44 -18.20 -23.01
CA LYS A 346 24.66 -17.65 -23.59
C LYS A 346 24.36 -16.91 -24.89
N ALA A 347 23.54 -17.51 -25.75
CA ALA A 347 23.05 -16.82 -26.95
C ALA A 347 22.21 -15.60 -26.58
N ALA A 348 21.34 -15.71 -25.58
CA ALA A 348 20.55 -14.59 -25.05
C ALA A 348 21.43 -13.45 -24.54
N ALA A 349 22.46 -13.74 -23.73
CA ALA A 349 23.42 -12.73 -23.29
C ALA A 349 24.17 -12.08 -24.47
N GLY A 350 24.45 -12.84 -25.54
CA GLY A 350 25.00 -12.31 -26.78
C GLY A 350 24.06 -11.30 -27.47
N LEU A 351 22.76 -11.56 -27.48
CA LEU A 351 21.75 -10.62 -27.96
C LEU A 351 21.64 -9.39 -27.05
N GLY A 352 21.67 -9.58 -25.72
CA GLY A 352 21.71 -8.48 -24.76
C GLY A 352 22.89 -7.52 -24.98
N ALA A 353 24.08 -8.05 -25.29
CA ALA A 353 25.24 -7.22 -25.63
C ALA A 353 25.00 -6.38 -26.89
N ARG A 354 24.36 -6.95 -27.92
CA ARG A 354 23.98 -6.20 -29.13
C ARG A 354 22.87 -5.18 -28.86
N ALA A 355 21.93 -5.51 -27.97
CA ALA A 355 20.89 -4.58 -27.53
C ALA A 355 21.50 -3.34 -26.85
N ILE A 356 22.50 -3.52 -25.98
CA ILE A 356 23.24 -2.39 -25.38
C ILE A 356 23.87 -1.50 -26.46
N SER A 357 24.53 -2.09 -27.46
CA SER A 357 25.11 -1.32 -28.57
C SER A 357 24.05 -0.59 -29.38
N ALA A 358 22.89 -1.20 -29.61
CA ALA A 358 21.78 -0.58 -30.33
C ALA A 358 21.13 0.57 -29.54
N LEU A 359 20.95 0.41 -28.23
CA LEU A 359 20.45 1.47 -27.34
C LEU A 359 21.41 2.67 -27.32
N GLN A 360 22.72 2.42 -27.19
CA GLN A 360 23.74 3.48 -27.25
C GLN A 360 23.69 4.22 -28.59
N ALA A 361 23.60 3.48 -29.71
CA ALA A 361 23.51 4.06 -31.04
C ALA A 361 22.22 4.88 -31.23
N ALA A 362 21.09 4.44 -30.65
CA ALA A 362 19.82 5.16 -30.70
C ALA A 362 19.88 6.49 -29.91
N CYS A 363 20.70 6.58 -28.86
CA CYS A 363 20.95 7.83 -28.14
C CYS A 363 21.94 8.77 -28.85
N ALA A 364 22.53 8.40 -29.98
CA ALA A 364 23.51 9.24 -30.67
C ALA A 364 22.91 10.62 -31.01
N GLY A 365 23.61 11.70 -30.62
CA GLY A 365 23.12 13.07 -30.78
C GLY A 365 22.09 13.54 -29.75
N ARG A 366 21.78 12.72 -28.73
CA ARG A 366 20.86 13.02 -27.62
C ARG A 366 21.61 12.91 -26.29
N GLU A 367 22.51 13.85 -26.00
CA GLU A 367 23.45 13.79 -24.85
C GLU A 367 22.78 13.62 -23.47
N GLN A 368 21.54 14.07 -23.32
CA GLN A 368 20.80 13.99 -22.05
C GLN A 368 19.87 12.77 -21.95
N LEU A 369 19.70 12.00 -23.02
CA LEU A 369 18.77 10.87 -23.06
C LEU A 369 19.46 9.59 -22.58
N ALA A 370 18.84 8.94 -21.60
CA ALA A 370 19.14 7.56 -21.24
C ALA A 370 17.95 6.64 -21.55
N LEU A 371 18.24 5.45 -22.07
CA LEU A 371 17.28 4.38 -22.30
C LEU A 371 17.43 3.31 -21.23
N CYS A 372 16.31 2.84 -20.68
CA CYS A 372 16.26 1.85 -19.62
C CYS A 372 15.48 0.61 -20.06
N THR A 373 16.04 -0.59 -19.87
CA THR A 373 15.38 -1.87 -20.17
C THR A 373 15.99 -2.99 -19.36
N SER A 374 15.38 -4.18 -19.33
CA SER A 374 16.00 -5.38 -18.76
C SER A 374 16.52 -6.32 -19.85
N LEU A 375 17.66 -6.96 -19.56
CA LEU A 375 18.38 -7.86 -20.46
C LEU A 375 18.92 -9.07 -19.69
N VAL A 376 19.25 -10.14 -20.43
CA VAL A 376 20.08 -11.24 -19.91
C VAL A 376 21.53 -10.79 -19.92
N VAL A 377 22.19 -10.81 -18.76
CA VAL A 377 23.60 -10.42 -18.62
C VAL A 377 24.41 -11.54 -17.98
N PRO A 378 25.70 -11.70 -18.33
CA PRO A 378 26.59 -12.61 -17.61
C PRO A 378 26.74 -12.22 -16.14
N ALA A 379 26.77 -13.21 -15.25
CA ALA A 379 26.99 -13.04 -13.83
C ALA A 379 27.96 -14.12 -13.30
N PRO A 380 28.64 -13.91 -12.16
CA PRO A 380 29.44 -14.95 -11.54
C PRO A 380 28.60 -16.21 -11.30
N GLY A 381 28.97 -17.33 -11.94
CA GLY A 381 28.26 -18.60 -11.83
C GLY A 381 27.10 -18.81 -12.81
N GLY A 382 26.82 -17.89 -13.73
CA GLY A 382 25.75 -18.06 -14.71
C GLY A 382 25.31 -16.76 -15.37
N PHE A 383 24.00 -16.50 -15.31
CA PHE A 383 23.37 -15.33 -15.93
C PHE A 383 22.36 -14.70 -14.98
N SER A 384 22.08 -13.42 -15.18
CA SER A 384 21.07 -12.67 -14.42
C SER A 384 20.17 -11.91 -15.37
N LEU A 385 18.91 -11.78 -15.00
CA LEU A 385 18.07 -10.69 -15.46
C LEU A 385 18.61 -9.40 -14.82
N ALA A 386 18.91 -8.39 -15.63
CA ALA A 386 19.35 -7.11 -15.12
C ALA A 386 18.73 -5.94 -15.88
N THR A 387 18.31 -4.92 -15.15
CA THR A 387 17.94 -3.63 -15.71
C THR A 387 19.20 -2.84 -15.99
N VAL A 388 19.34 -2.38 -17.23
CA VAL A 388 20.44 -1.55 -17.72
C VAL A 388 19.93 -0.16 -18.05
N LEU A 389 20.75 0.84 -17.75
CA LEU A 389 20.55 2.22 -18.18
C LEU A 389 21.68 2.57 -19.16
N VAL A 390 21.34 2.97 -20.38
CA VAL A 390 22.30 3.21 -21.47
C VAL A 390 22.08 4.60 -22.05
N ASP A 391 23.12 5.40 -22.17
CA ASP A 391 23.12 6.69 -22.89
C ASP A 391 24.05 6.63 -24.11
N CYS A 392 24.33 7.79 -24.74
CA CYS A 392 25.22 7.85 -25.89
C CYS A 392 26.69 7.50 -25.57
N GLU A 393 27.12 7.61 -24.30
CA GLU A 393 28.46 7.25 -23.85
C GLU A 393 28.57 5.75 -23.53
N GLY A 394 27.44 5.09 -23.25
CA GLY A 394 27.34 3.65 -23.04
C GLY A 394 26.51 3.28 -21.82
N VAL A 395 26.87 2.18 -21.14
CA VAL A 395 26.14 1.72 -19.94
C VAL A 395 26.47 2.63 -18.76
N ARG A 396 25.44 3.31 -18.24
CA ARG A 396 25.52 4.17 -17.05
C ARG A 396 25.23 3.43 -15.76
N GLY A 397 24.41 2.39 -15.82
CA GLY A 397 24.13 1.56 -14.66
C GLY A 397 23.52 0.22 -15.01
N LEU A 398 23.67 -0.72 -14.08
CA LEU A 398 23.18 -2.08 -14.18
C LEU A 398 22.76 -2.58 -12.80
N GLN A 399 21.47 -2.88 -12.65
CA GLN A 399 20.87 -3.53 -11.49
C GLN A 399 20.48 -4.96 -11.85
N ARG A 400 21.05 -5.96 -11.15
CA ARG A 400 20.56 -7.33 -11.24
C ARG A 400 19.27 -7.46 -10.44
N GLN A 401 18.34 -8.29 -10.91
CA GLN A 401 17.14 -8.69 -10.17
C GLN A 401 17.50 -9.09 -8.73
N LEU A 402 16.79 -8.56 -7.74
CA LEU A 402 17.09 -8.81 -6.32
C LEU A 402 16.24 -9.93 -5.71
N HIS A 403 14.98 -10.04 -6.15
CA HIS A 403 14.03 -11.03 -5.70
C HIS A 403 13.82 -12.12 -6.75
N HIS A 404 13.92 -13.37 -6.33
CA HIS A 404 13.63 -14.52 -7.18
C HIS A 404 12.16 -14.53 -7.63
N CYS A 405 11.93 -14.92 -8.88
CA CYS A 405 10.61 -15.28 -9.38
C CYS A 405 10.71 -16.48 -10.33
N GLU A 406 9.65 -17.29 -10.35
CA GLU A 406 9.61 -18.54 -11.12
C GLU A 406 9.69 -18.31 -12.64
N ARG A 407 9.10 -17.22 -13.15
CA ARG A 407 9.21 -16.87 -14.58
C ARG A 407 10.66 -16.60 -15.03
N HIS A 408 11.54 -16.26 -14.09
CA HIS A 408 12.97 -16.04 -14.31
C HIS A 408 13.82 -16.91 -13.39
N ALA A 409 13.42 -18.17 -13.15
CA ALA A 409 14.13 -19.08 -12.23
C ALA A 409 15.61 -19.32 -12.57
N TRP A 410 16.03 -19.02 -13.80
CA TRP A 410 17.42 -19.08 -14.26
C TRP A 410 18.29 -17.90 -13.80
N SER A 411 17.68 -16.80 -13.35
CA SER A 411 18.34 -15.54 -13.03
C SER A 411 19.01 -15.61 -11.66
N LEU A 412 20.33 -15.40 -11.63
CA LEU A 412 21.08 -15.27 -10.39
C LEU A 412 20.82 -13.89 -9.78
N PRO A 413 20.36 -13.78 -8.52
CA PRO A 413 20.01 -12.49 -7.95
C PRO A 413 21.24 -11.62 -7.63
N GLY A 414 21.00 -10.31 -7.52
CA GLY A 414 21.90 -9.37 -6.87
C GLY A 414 21.71 -9.33 -5.35
N ASP A 415 22.59 -8.59 -4.68
CA ASP A 415 22.65 -8.48 -3.22
C ASP A 415 22.65 -7.04 -2.71
N ASP A 416 22.52 -6.07 -3.61
CA ASP A 416 22.55 -4.64 -3.32
C ASP A 416 21.59 -3.88 -4.25
N LEU A 417 20.83 -2.94 -3.69
CA LEU A 417 20.10 -1.96 -4.48
C LEU A 417 21.07 -0.86 -4.93
N LYS A 418 21.04 -0.53 -6.22
CA LYS A 418 21.87 0.51 -6.80
C LYS A 418 21.04 1.74 -7.15
N THR A 419 21.55 2.88 -6.73
CA THR A 419 21.08 4.20 -7.16
C THR A 419 22.14 4.89 -8.01
N LEU A 420 21.72 5.66 -9.00
CA LEU A 420 22.58 6.38 -9.92
C LEU A 420 22.33 7.87 -9.80
N GLU A 421 23.40 8.66 -9.67
CA GLU A 421 23.30 10.11 -9.78
C GLU A 421 23.24 10.52 -11.25
N LEU A 422 22.15 11.16 -11.64
CA LEU A 422 21.95 11.75 -12.95
C LEU A 422 21.87 13.28 -12.83
N PRO A 423 22.10 14.04 -13.91
CA PRO A 423 22.08 15.50 -13.86
C PRO A 423 20.78 16.11 -13.31
N TRP A 424 19.67 15.37 -13.40
CA TRP A 424 18.37 15.78 -12.92
C TRP A 424 17.96 15.18 -11.57
N GLY A 425 18.73 14.24 -11.02
CA GLY A 425 18.45 13.61 -9.73
C GLY A 425 18.93 12.16 -9.62
N ARG A 426 18.75 11.58 -8.44
CA ARG A 426 19.06 10.19 -8.16
C ARG A 426 17.97 9.24 -8.69
N LEU A 427 18.36 8.23 -9.44
CA LEU A 427 17.49 7.20 -10.01
C LEU A 427 17.80 5.83 -9.40
N ALA A 428 16.77 5.11 -8.94
CA ALA A 428 16.88 3.68 -8.62
C ALA A 428 16.45 2.83 -9.83
N LEU A 429 17.16 1.73 -10.07
CA LEU A 429 16.81 0.76 -11.13
C LEU A 429 16.24 -0.49 -10.48
N PHE A 430 15.11 -0.99 -10.98
CA PHE A 430 14.47 -2.23 -10.50
C PHE A 430 14.39 -3.23 -11.66
N ALA A 431 14.50 -4.53 -11.38
CA ALA A 431 14.47 -5.57 -12.40
C ALA A 431 13.46 -6.67 -12.07
N GLY A 432 12.79 -7.20 -13.10
CA GLY A 432 11.81 -8.27 -12.94
C GLY A 432 10.70 -7.89 -11.96
N ASP A 433 10.49 -8.73 -10.94
CA ASP A 433 9.43 -8.56 -9.95
C ASP A 433 9.88 -7.82 -8.68
N ASP A 434 11.01 -7.11 -8.73
CA ASP A 434 11.50 -6.32 -7.60
C ASP A 434 10.46 -5.30 -7.09
N LEU A 435 9.65 -4.74 -7.99
CA LEU A 435 8.65 -3.73 -7.66
C LEU A 435 7.41 -4.30 -6.94
N THR A 436 7.19 -5.61 -6.99
CA THR A 436 6.11 -6.25 -6.23
C THR A 436 6.40 -6.26 -4.72
N HIS A 437 7.66 -5.98 -4.33
CA HIS A 437 8.12 -5.91 -2.95
C HIS A 437 8.16 -4.44 -2.47
N PRO A 438 7.14 -3.96 -1.74
CA PRO A 438 7.08 -2.57 -1.27
C PRO A 438 8.32 -2.13 -0.49
N GLU A 439 8.92 -3.06 0.25
CA GLU A 439 10.13 -2.83 1.02
C GLU A 439 11.24 -2.22 0.17
N LEU A 440 11.40 -2.67 -1.07
CA LEU A 440 12.48 -2.17 -1.92
C LEU A 440 12.23 -0.73 -2.38
N ALA A 441 10.99 -0.38 -2.72
CA ALA A 441 10.62 1.01 -3.05
C ALA A 441 10.84 1.94 -1.86
N LYS A 442 10.55 1.47 -0.64
CA LYS A 442 10.84 2.19 0.59
C LYS A 442 12.33 2.40 0.81
N VAL A 443 13.14 1.36 0.59
CA VAL A 443 14.61 1.46 0.67
C VAL A 443 15.12 2.48 -0.34
N ALA A 444 14.67 2.43 -1.59
CA ALA A 444 15.07 3.40 -2.62
C ALA A 444 14.80 4.86 -2.19
N ALA A 445 13.63 5.14 -1.64
CA ALA A 445 13.31 6.49 -1.14
C ALA A 445 14.14 6.89 0.08
N LEU A 446 14.37 5.97 1.03
CA LEU A 446 15.24 6.24 2.18
C LEU A 446 16.69 6.50 1.75
N GLU A 447 17.13 5.86 0.67
CA GLU A 447 18.42 6.12 0.02
C GLU A 447 18.39 7.36 -0.89
N GLY A 448 17.34 8.18 -0.84
CA GLY A 448 17.27 9.48 -1.50
C GLY A 448 17.01 9.42 -3.00
N ALA A 449 16.50 8.31 -3.53
CA ALA A 449 16.05 8.26 -4.92
C ALA A 449 14.94 9.30 -5.15
N HIS A 450 14.92 9.89 -6.35
CA HIS A 450 13.86 10.79 -6.81
C HIS A 450 12.89 10.10 -7.77
N ALA A 451 13.30 8.97 -8.36
CA ALA A 451 12.51 8.17 -9.27
C ALA A 451 12.95 6.70 -9.26
N ILE A 452 12.07 5.81 -9.70
CA ILE A 452 12.38 4.40 -10.02
C ILE A 452 12.18 4.18 -11.53
N ALA A 453 13.16 3.59 -12.20
CA ALA A 453 12.97 3.04 -13.54
C ALA A 453 12.88 1.52 -13.47
N ALA A 454 11.75 0.99 -13.91
CA ALA A 454 11.46 -0.44 -13.89
C ALA A 454 10.90 -0.85 -15.27
N PRO A 455 11.62 -1.69 -16.03
CA PRO A 455 11.07 -2.42 -17.16
C PRO A 455 10.10 -3.48 -16.62
N LEU A 456 8.82 -3.41 -16.99
CA LEU A 456 7.76 -4.22 -16.37
C LEU A 456 7.21 -5.28 -17.32
N ALA A 457 6.87 -6.44 -16.73
CA ALA A 457 6.01 -7.47 -17.31
C ALA A 457 5.05 -7.97 -16.20
N LEU A 458 3.91 -7.28 -16.08
CA LEU A 458 2.96 -7.46 -15.00
C LEU A 458 2.20 -8.80 -15.14
N GLN A 459 1.97 -9.50 -14.02
CA GLN A 459 1.23 -10.77 -14.01
C GLN A 459 -0.20 -10.62 -13.52
N GLU A 460 -0.47 -9.61 -12.69
CA GLU A 460 -1.76 -9.41 -12.06
C GLU A 460 -2.25 -7.96 -12.24
N ALA A 461 -3.56 -7.78 -12.46
CA ALA A 461 -4.14 -6.47 -12.75
C ALA A 461 -3.94 -5.44 -11.61
N TRP A 462 -3.83 -5.91 -10.36
CA TRP A 462 -3.60 -5.04 -9.21
C TRP A 462 -2.23 -4.36 -9.25
N GLU A 463 -1.22 -4.98 -9.89
CA GLU A 463 0.14 -4.44 -9.95
C GLU A 463 0.12 -3.07 -10.65
N GLU A 464 -0.57 -2.96 -11.79
CA GLU A 464 -0.77 -1.69 -12.51
C GLU A 464 -1.72 -0.76 -11.76
N ARG A 465 -2.88 -1.31 -11.36
CA ARG A 465 -4.01 -0.51 -10.87
C ARG A 465 -3.69 0.18 -9.54
N TYR A 466 -2.99 -0.53 -8.66
CA TYR A 466 -2.72 -0.10 -7.29
C TYR A 466 -1.23 -0.13 -6.96
N GLY A 467 -0.52 -1.21 -7.31
CA GLY A 467 0.86 -1.44 -6.91
C GLY A 467 1.81 -0.30 -7.27
N LEU A 468 1.98 -0.02 -8.56
CA LEU A 468 2.89 1.04 -9.05
C LEU A 468 2.59 2.40 -8.40
N ARG A 469 1.30 2.76 -8.39
CA ARG A 469 0.81 4.05 -7.88
C ARG A 469 1.02 4.18 -6.38
N SER A 470 0.79 3.12 -5.61
CA SER A 470 0.96 3.16 -4.16
C SER A 470 2.44 3.28 -3.81
N ARG A 471 3.34 2.58 -4.53
CA ARG A 471 4.79 2.73 -4.32
C ARG A 471 5.26 4.16 -4.53
N SER A 472 4.78 4.82 -5.58
CA SER A 472 5.07 6.24 -5.84
C SER A 472 4.48 7.15 -4.75
N ALA A 473 3.17 7.03 -4.47
CA ALA A 473 2.47 7.92 -3.54
C ALA A 473 2.98 7.82 -2.09
N GLU A 474 3.29 6.61 -1.62
CA GLU A 474 3.79 6.35 -0.25
C GLU A 474 5.22 6.88 -0.03
N ASN A 475 6.03 6.87 -1.09
CA ASN A 475 7.47 7.13 -1.02
C ASN A 475 7.88 8.47 -1.65
N ARG A 476 6.97 9.14 -2.36
CA ARG A 476 7.24 10.36 -3.16
C ARG A 476 8.31 10.14 -4.24
N LEU A 477 8.19 9.01 -4.93
CA LEU A 477 9.07 8.56 -6.03
C LEU A 477 8.40 8.61 -7.40
#